data_AF-A0A955N2C5-F1
#
_entry.id   AF-A0A955N2C5-F1
#
_cell.length_a   1.000
_cell.length_b   1.000
_cell.length_c   1.000
_cell.angle_alpha   90.00
_cell.angle_beta   90.00
_cell.angle_gamma   90.00
#
_symmetry.space_group_name_H-M   'P 1'
#
loop_
_entity.id
_entity.type
_entity.pdbx_description
1 polymer ?
#
loop_
_entity_poly.entity_id
_entity_poly.type
_entity_poly.pdbx_seq_one_letter_code
_entity_poly.pdbx_strand_id
1 'polypeptide(L)'
;MKSVVRITLFTLMVSMTSQVCAHNGMPSVHDTVAGIIDRMKKHHAPEALDILTPNEVWDFVTEQDKQSLATQFLKFQVNVPVVVTVMQHRAHKDDPFWLTGGDFKKTDLIVVYDGKEYNVWQREYDAGEIGLGVNSLFTS
;
A
#
# COMPACT_ATOMS: atom_id res chain seq x y z
N MET A 1 -26.69 46.42 -51.54
CA MET A 1 -27.43 45.14 -51.51
C MET A 1 -26.74 44.19 -50.54
N LYS A 2 -27.54 43.43 -49.80
CA LYS A 2 -27.23 42.68 -48.57
C LYS A 2 -26.34 41.47 -48.84
N SER A 3 -25.35 41.17 -47.98
CA SER A 3 -25.44 39.96 -47.16
C SER A 3 -24.36 39.87 -46.08
N VAL A 4 -24.83 39.50 -44.90
CA VAL A 4 -24.11 39.29 -43.64
C VAL A 4 -23.56 37.86 -43.66
N VAL A 5 -22.26 37.66 -43.44
CA VAL A 5 -21.71 36.32 -43.19
C VAL A 5 -21.67 36.12 -41.67
N ARG A 6 -22.56 35.26 -41.19
CA ARG A 6 -22.73 34.92 -39.77
C ARG A 6 -21.63 33.95 -39.34
N ILE A 7 -20.95 34.33 -38.27
CA ILE A 7 -20.11 33.49 -37.42
C ILE A 7 -20.96 32.35 -36.85
N THR A 8 -20.50 31.10 -37.00
CA THR A 8 -20.89 30.03 -36.07
C THR A 8 -19.76 29.01 -35.97
N LEU A 9 -18.90 29.22 -34.97
CA LEU A 9 -17.92 28.23 -34.52
C LEU A 9 -18.64 27.27 -33.57
N PHE A 10 -18.95 26.07 -34.03
CA PHE A 10 -19.56 25.03 -33.20
C PHE A 10 -18.44 24.24 -32.51
N THR A 11 -17.91 24.76 -31.40
CA THR A 11 -16.96 24.02 -30.56
C THR A 11 -17.75 23.00 -29.75
N LEU A 12 -17.78 21.76 -30.23
CA LEU A 12 -18.34 20.61 -29.53
C LEU A 12 -17.47 20.30 -28.30
N MET A 13 -17.79 20.94 -27.17
CA MET A 13 -17.18 20.65 -25.88
C MET A 13 -17.78 19.34 -25.35
N VAL A 14 -17.19 18.22 -25.78
CA VAL A 14 -17.47 16.90 -25.19
C VAL A 14 -16.98 16.96 -23.75
N SER A 15 -17.91 17.18 -22.83
CA SER A 15 -17.68 17.01 -21.40
C SER A 15 -17.43 15.52 -21.17
N MET A 16 -16.15 15.13 -21.10
CA MET A 16 -15.78 13.86 -20.50
C MET A 16 -16.16 13.97 -19.02
N THR A 17 -17.29 13.37 -18.66
CA THR A 17 -17.61 13.04 -17.28
C THR A 17 -16.54 12.07 -16.80
N SER A 18 -15.49 12.62 -16.17
CA SER A 18 -14.54 11.83 -15.42
C SER A 18 -15.29 11.13 -14.29
N GLN A 19 -15.58 9.84 -14.47
CA GLN A 19 -15.98 8.97 -13.38
C GLN A 19 -14.79 8.88 -12.42
N VAL A 20 -14.78 9.75 -11.42
CA VAL A 20 -13.87 9.62 -10.27
C VAL A 20 -14.44 8.50 -9.40
N CYS A 21 -14.23 7.25 -9.82
CA CYS A 21 -14.29 6.12 -8.91
C CYS A 21 -12.96 6.08 -8.16
N ALA A 22 -12.87 6.85 -7.07
CA ALA A 22 -11.76 6.75 -6.12
C ALA A 22 -11.90 5.48 -5.25
N HIS A 23 -12.07 4.33 -5.90
CA HIS A 23 -11.89 3.02 -5.28
C HIS A 23 -11.05 2.22 -6.26
N ASN A 24 -9.76 2.08 -5.95
CA ASN A 24 -8.70 1.64 -6.85
C ASN A 24 -8.83 0.14 -7.23
N GLY A 25 -9.97 -0.51 -6.96
CA GLY A 25 -10.23 -1.93 -7.15
C GLY A 25 -9.42 -2.87 -6.24
N MET A 26 -8.56 -2.32 -5.37
CA MET A 26 -7.72 -3.09 -4.46
C MET A 26 -8.46 -3.36 -3.14
N PRO A 27 -8.47 -4.62 -2.65
CA PRO A 27 -9.08 -4.95 -1.36
C PRO A 27 -8.43 -4.15 -0.23
N SER A 28 -9.18 -3.85 0.83
CA SER A 28 -8.60 -3.29 2.04
C SER A 28 -7.69 -4.31 2.75
N VAL A 29 -6.84 -3.87 3.67
CA VAL A 29 -6.07 -4.80 4.53
C VAL A 29 -7.01 -5.78 5.25
N HIS A 30 -8.17 -5.32 5.69
CA HIS A 30 -9.16 -6.16 6.37
C HIS A 30 -9.69 -7.26 5.45
N ASP A 31 -10.12 -6.90 4.24
CA ASP A 31 -10.65 -7.86 3.26
C ASP A 31 -9.56 -8.85 2.82
N THR A 32 -8.33 -8.36 2.66
CA THR A 32 -7.16 -9.18 2.34
C THR A 32 -6.89 -10.21 3.44
N VAL A 33 -6.84 -9.79 4.71
CA VAL A 33 -6.62 -10.71 5.84
C VAL A 33 -7.77 -11.72 5.96
N ALA A 34 -9.02 -11.29 5.78
CA ALA A 34 -10.17 -12.18 5.77
C ALA A 34 -10.06 -13.24 4.65
N GLY A 35 -9.66 -12.84 3.44
CA GLY A 35 -9.43 -13.74 2.32
C GLY A 35 -8.31 -14.76 2.56
N ILE A 36 -7.23 -14.35 3.23
CA ILE A 36 -6.14 -15.26 3.66
C ILE A 36 -6.69 -16.30 4.63
N ILE A 37 -7.41 -15.86 5.67
CA ILE A 37 -8.02 -16.74 6.68
C ILE A 37 -9.00 -17.74 6.03
N ASP A 38 -9.81 -17.30 5.07
CA ASP A 38 -10.76 -18.17 4.37
C ASP A 38 -10.06 -19.25 3.52
N ARG A 39 -8.91 -18.93 2.91
CA ARG A 39 -8.12 -19.93 2.17
C ARG A 39 -7.45 -20.94 3.11
N MET A 40 -6.97 -20.48 4.27
CA MET A 40 -6.43 -21.35 5.31
C MET A 40 -7.49 -22.34 5.81
N LYS A 41 -8.69 -21.84 6.14
CA LYS A 41 -9.85 -22.66 6.57
C LYS A 41 -10.29 -23.70 5.55
N LYS A 42 -10.06 -23.47 4.25
CA LYS A 42 -10.38 -24.44 3.19
C LYS A 42 -9.38 -25.58 3.10
N HIS A 43 -8.13 -25.37 3.54
CA HIS A 43 -7.06 -26.38 3.47
C HIS A 43 -6.82 -27.08 4.80
N HIS A 44 -7.20 -26.47 5.92
CA HIS A 44 -6.97 -26.99 7.27
C HIS A 44 -8.27 -27.20 8.04
N ALA A 45 -8.30 -28.25 8.86
CA ALA A 45 -9.33 -28.39 9.89
C ALA A 45 -9.25 -27.21 10.87
N PRO A 46 -10.36 -26.74 11.46
CA PRO A 46 -10.37 -25.58 12.35
C PRO A 46 -9.34 -25.65 13.48
N GLU A 47 -9.10 -26.84 14.02
CA GLU A 47 -8.18 -27.12 15.12
C GLU A 47 -6.70 -26.99 14.72
N ALA A 48 -6.40 -27.04 13.41
CA ALA A 48 -5.05 -26.88 12.89
C ALA A 48 -4.69 -25.41 12.61
N LEU A 49 -5.66 -24.49 12.63
CA LEU A 49 -5.41 -23.06 12.39
C LEU A 49 -4.69 -22.37 13.55
N ASP A 50 -4.89 -22.86 14.77
CA ASP A 50 -4.27 -22.32 15.99
C ASP A 50 -2.77 -22.67 16.11
N ILE A 51 -2.26 -23.55 15.25
CA ILE A 51 -0.90 -24.12 15.32
C ILE A 51 -0.02 -23.62 14.17
N LEU A 52 -0.58 -22.87 13.22
CA LEU A 52 0.18 -22.39 12.07
C LEU A 52 1.25 -21.40 12.48
N THR A 53 2.46 -21.65 12.01
CA THR A 53 3.60 -20.75 12.16
C THR A 53 3.44 -19.56 11.21
N PRO A 54 4.06 -18.40 11.52
CA PRO A 54 4.03 -17.23 10.63
C PRO A 54 4.49 -17.53 9.20
N ASN A 55 5.42 -18.46 9.02
CA ASN A 55 5.91 -18.86 7.70
C ASN A 55 4.87 -19.65 6.90
N GLU A 56 4.14 -20.56 7.54
CA GLU A 56 3.09 -21.35 6.88
C GLU A 56 1.92 -20.48 6.43
N VAL A 57 1.70 -19.32 7.07
CA VAL A 57 0.67 -18.40 6.60
C VAL A 57 1.03 -17.78 5.25
N TRP A 58 2.31 -17.53 4.98
CA TRP A 58 2.75 -16.95 3.71
C TRP A 58 2.41 -17.83 2.50
N ASP A 59 2.25 -19.14 2.68
CA ASP A 59 1.82 -20.07 1.62
C ASP A 59 0.39 -19.79 1.13
N PHE A 60 -0.43 -19.10 1.93
CA PHE A 60 -1.80 -18.72 1.59
C PHE A 60 -1.92 -17.29 1.06
N VAL A 61 -0.82 -16.51 1.05
CA VAL A 61 -0.82 -15.11 0.62
C VAL A 61 -0.58 -15.02 -0.89
N THR A 62 -1.56 -14.49 -1.62
CA THR A 62 -1.42 -14.26 -3.07
C THR A 62 -0.62 -12.99 -3.36
N GLU A 63 -0.19 -12.79 -4.61
CA GLU A 63 0.50 -11.55 -5.01
C GLU A 63 -0.41 -10.30 -4.86
N GLN A 64 -1.72 -10.44 -5.08
CA GLN A 64 -2.67 -9.35 -4.84
C GLN A 64 -2.75 -9.00 -3.35
N ASP A 65 -2.71 -10.02 -2.48
CA ASP A 65 -2.68 -9.81 -1.04
C ASP A 65 -1.38 -9.12 -0.63
N LYS A 66 -0.22 -9.56 -1.13
CA LYS A 66 1.07 -8.90 -0.87
C LYS A 66 1.03 -7.42 -1.24
N GLN A 67 0.46 -7.09 -2.40
CA GLN A 67 0.34 -5.70 -2.84
C GLN A 67 -0.60 -4.89 -1.92
N SER A 68 -1.73 -5.46 -1.52
CA SER A 68 -2.65 -4.83 -0.57
C SER A 68 -1.97 -4.58 0.78
N LEU A 69 -1.36 -5.62 1.35
CA LEU A 69 -0.64 -5.59 2.62
C LEU A 69 0.55 -4.62 2.61
N ALA A 70 1.16 -4.39 1.45
CA ALA A 70 2.29 -3.46 1.29
C ALA A 70 1.89 -1.99 1.12
N THR A 71 0.61 -1.69 0.82
CA THR A 71 0.22 -0.32 0.38
C THR A 71 -1.07 0.22 0.98
N GLN A 72 -1.95 -0.61 1.50
CA GLN A 72 -3.31 -0.20 1.90
C GLN A 72 -3.46 0.09 3.40
N PHE A 73 -2.39 -0.07 4.20
CA PHE A 73 -2.48 0.13 5.65
C PHE A 73 -2.52 1.61 6.03
N LEU A 74 -1.63 2.41 5.47
CA LEU A 74 -1.63 3.87 5.63
C LEU A 74 -1.55 4.51 4.25
N LYS A 75 -2.46 5.44 3.96
CA LYS A 75 -2.47 6.20 2.71
C LYS A 75 -2.52 7.69 2.97
N PHE A 76 -1.78 8.44 2.17
CA PHE A 76 -1.80 9.89 2.22
C PHE A 76 -1.43 10.48 0.87
N GLN A 77 -1.84 11.73 0.64
CA GLN A 77 -1.57 12.46 -0.58
C GLN A 77 -0.42 13.45 -0.36
N VAL A 78 0.50 13.52 -1.32
CA VAL A 78 1.51 14.58 -1.40
C VAL A 78 1.35 15.35 -2.72
N ASN A 79 1.65 16.65 -2.70
CA ASN A 79 1.46 17.55 -3.84
C ASN A 79 2.77 17.93 -4.56
N VAL A 80 3.91 17.48 -4.04
CA VAL A 80 5.25 17.66 -4.61
C VAL A 80 6.04 16.36 -4.41
N PRO A 81 7.13 16.13 -5.15
CA PRO A 81 8.03 15.01 -4.86
C PRO A 81 8.58 15.07 -3.44
N VAL A 82 8.65 13.92 -2.76
CA VAL A 82 9.07 13.80 -1.35
C VAL A 82 9.99 12.60 -1.13
N VAL A 83 10.76 12.65 -0.04
CA VAL A 83 11.41 11.48 0.53
C VAL A 83 10.60 11.02 1.74
N VAL A 84 10.06 9.80 1.68
CA VAL A 84 9.41 9.18 2.83
C VAL A 84 10.47 8.45 3.64
N THR A 85 10.56 8.80 4.92
CA THR A 85 11.47 8.15 5.88
C THR A 85 10.67 7.31 6.85
N VAL A 86 10.99 6.02 6.95
CA VAL A 86 10.38 5.07 7.89
C VAL A 86 11.40 4.69 8.95
N MET A 87 11.05 4.90 10.22
CA MET A 87 11.84 4.50 11.37
C MET A 87 11.35 3.15 11.86
N GLN A 88 12.14 2.10 11.66
CA GLN A 88 11.81 0.74 12.09
C GLN A 88 12.59 0.40 13.35
N HIS A 89 11.90 0.02 14.41
CA HIS A 89 12.51 -0.25 15.70
C HIS A 89 13.42 -1.50 15.63
N ARG A 90 14.68 -1.36 16.06
CA ARG A 90 15.73 -2.38 15.89
C ARG A 90 15.51 -3.66 16.68
N ALA A 91 14.73 -3.62 17.76
CA ALA A 91 14.49 -4.80 18.57
C ALA A 91 13.48 -5.78 17.92
N HIS A 92 12.81 -5.39 16.83
CA HIS A 92 12.02 -6.35 16.06
C HIS A 92 12.96 -7.29 15.30
N LYS A 93 12.71 -8.60 15.42
CA LYS A 93 13.53 -9.63 14.79
C LYS A 93 13.53 -9.53 13.26
N ASP A 94 12.38 -9.20 12.68
CA ASP A 94 12.17 -9.20 11.25
C ASP A 94 11.80 -7.80 10.75
N ASP A 95 12.42 -7.38 9.64
CA ASP A 95 12.06 -6.16 8.93
C ASP A 95 10.72 -6.41 8.18
N PRO A 96 9.78 -5.44 8.17
CA PRO A 96 8.56 -5.55 7.38
C PRO A 96 8.85 -5.90 5.91
N PHE A 97 8.15 -6.91 5.38
CA PHE A 97 8.44 -7.47 4.05
C PHE A 97 8.42 -6.44 2.91
N TRP A 98 7.59 -5.40 3.03
CA TRP A 98 7.46 -4.35 2.03
C TRP A 98 8.58 -3.30 2.10
N LEU A 99 9.33 -3.24 3.20
CA LEU A 99 10.56 -2.42 3.27
C LEU A 99 11.72 -3.11 2.56
N THR A 100 11.84 -4.44 2.69
CA THR A 100 12.94 -5.21 2.07
C THR A 100 12.66 -5.59 0.61
N GLY A 101 11.40 -5.83 0.26
CA GLY A 101 10.97 -6.18 -1.10
C GLY A 101 10.54 -4.99 -1.97
N GLY A 102 10.44 -3.79 -1.41
CA GLY A 102 10.05 -2.57 -2.12
C GLY A 102 11.24 -1.67 -2.46
N ASP A 103 10.96 -0.47 -2.98
CA ASP A 103 12.00 0.52 -3.34
C ASP A 103 12.55 1.32 -2.13
N PHE A 104 12.24 0.87 -0.90
CA PHE A 104 12.85 1.45 0.30
C PHE A 104 14.29 0.99 0.43
N LYS A 105 15.19 1.95 0.67
CA LYS A 105 16.60 1.70 0.89
C LYS A 105 16.90 1.85 2.38
N LYS A 106 17.47 0.81 2.98
CA LYS A 106 18.04 0.90 4.33
C LYS A 106 19.22 1.85 4.28
N THR A 107 19.26 2.80 5.20
CA THR A 107 20.38 3.75 5.32
C THR A 107 21.30 3.31 6.46
N ASP A 108 22.48 3.93 6.55
CA ASP A 108 23.41 3.72 7.67
C ASP A 108 23.03 4.54 8.92
N LEU A 109 21.91 5.29 8.87
CA LEU A 109 21.46 6.12 9.98
C LEU A 109 20.72 5.29 11.03
N ILE A 110 21.02 5.60 12.29
CA ILE A 110 20.31 5.09 13.47
C ILE A 110 19.73 6.30 14.20
N VAL A 111 18.43 6.26 14.45
CA VAL A 111 17.75 7.27 15.27
C VAL A 111 17.52 6.70 16.66
N VAL A 112 17.82 7.50 17.68
CA VAL A 112 17.50 7.18 19.07
C VAL A 112 16.36 8.08 19.53
N TYR A 113 15.25 7.48 19.94
CA TYR A 113 14.11 8.18 20.50
C TYR A 113 13.58 7.42 21.71
N ASP A 114 13.43 8.11 22.83
CA ASP A 114 12.97 7.52 24.10
C ASP A 114 13.76 6.25 24.51
N GLY A 115 15.10 6.32 24.36
CA GLY A 115 16.00 5.20 24.69
C GLY A 115 15.92 3.99 23.74
N LYS A 116 15.13 4.06 22.67
CA LYS A 116 14.99 3.01 21.66
C LYS A 116 15.72 3.36 20.38
N GLU A 117 16.33 2.37 19.75
CA GLU A 117 17.03 2.52 18.47
C GLU A 117 16.14 2.14 17.29
N TYR A 118 16.24 2.91 16.22
CA TYR A 118 15.49 2.70 14.98
C TYR A 118 16.43 2.70 13.78
N ASN A 119 16.32 1.67 12.94
CA ASN A 119 16.88 1.69 11.60
C ASN A 119 16.08 2.68 10.75
N VAL A 120 16.77 3.41 9.88
CA VAL A 120 16.13 4.38 8.99
C VAL A 120 16.09 3.84 7.56
N TRP A 121 14.88 3.83 7.00
CA TRP A 121 14.59 3.44 5.62
C TRP A 121 14.06 4.65 4.84
N GLN A 122 14.47 4.80 3.59
CA GLN A 122 14.03 5.91 2.75
C GLN A 122 13.62 5.48 1.36
N ARG A 123 12.60 6.15 0.82
CA ARG A 123 12.17 6.02 -0.57
C ARG A 123 11.73 7.37 -1.12
N GLU A 124 12.12 7.64 -2.36
CA GLU A 124 11.67 8.79 -3.12
C GLU A 124 10.31 8.48 -3.77
N TYR A 125 9.40 9.46 -3.73
CA TYR A 125 8.10 9.41 -4.36
C TYR A 125 7.85 10.70 -5.13
N ASP A 126 7.23 10.59 -6.30
CA ASP A 126 6.65 11.74 -7.00
C ASP A 126 5.40 12.27 -6.28
N ALA A 127 4.90 13.43 -6.72
CA ALA A 127 3.60 13.92 -6.28
C ALA A 127 2.50 12.89 -6.58
N GLY A 128 1.68 12.53 -5.59
CA GLY A 128 0.72 11.44 -5.74
C GLY A 128 0.20 10.88 -4.42
N GLU A 129 -0.64 9.85 -4.53
CA GLU A 129 -1.03 9.02 -3.39
C GLU A 129 0.14 8.10 -3.04
N ILE A 130 0.50 8.07 -1.75
CA ILE A 130 1.51 7.17 -1.20
C ILE A 130 0.81 6.21 -0.25
N GLY A 131 1.10 4.93 -0.42
CA GLY A 131 0.63 3.85 0.44
C GLY A 131 1.79 3.18 1.16
N LEU A 132 1.62 2.90 2.46
CA LEU A 132 2.54 2.12 3.28
C LEU A 132 1.84 0.86 3.80
N GLY A 133 2.65 -0.17 4.05
CA GLY A 133 2.17 -1.50 4.41
C GLY A 133 2.03 -1.74 5.91
N VAL A 134 1.47 -2.89 6.23
CA VAL A 134 1.36 -3.38 7.62
C VAL A 134 2.74 -3.69 8.20
N ASN A 135 2.91 -3.51 9.51
CA ASN A 135 4.18 -3.83 10.18
C ASN A 135 4.44 -5.34 10.26
N SER A 136 3.38 -6.12 10.49
CA SER A 136 3.40 -7.58 10.46
C SER A 136 2.00 -8.10 10.13
N LEU A 137 1.91 -9.34 9.63
CA LEU A 137 0.63 -10.00 9.38
C LEU A 137 0.05 -10.63 10.65
N PHE A 138 0.92 -11.03 11.57
CA PHE A 138 0.55 -11.64 12.84
C PHE A 138 1.45 -11.07 13.92
N THR A 139 0.93 -10.93 15.13
CA THR A 139 1.71 -10.64 16.32
C THR A 139 2.43 -11.93 16.75
N SER A 140 3.75 -11.87 16.86
CA SER A 140 4.57 -12.92 17.45
C SER A 140 4.44 -13.00 18.97
#